data_AF-A0A4R1Q7T9-F1
#
_entry.id   AF-A0A4R1Q7T9-F1
#
_cell.length_a   1.000
_cell.length_b   1.000
_cell.length_c   1.000
_cell.angle_alpha   90.00
_cell.angle_beta   90.00
_cell.angle_gamma   90.00
#
_symmetry.space_group_name_H-M   'P 1'
#
loop_
_entity.id
_entity.type
_entity.pdbx_description
1 polymer ?
#
loop_
_entity_poly.entity_id
_entity_poly.type
_entity_poly.pdbx_seq_one_letter_code
_entity_poly.pdbx_strand_id
1 'polypeptide(L)'
;MRIIIDPGIWNDTWNKQDTVLSIAENLYDKLHRRGHEVLMTHSRVTKDTGELYTADCVAARQGDFFIGLYAAPDHNGAGGEKRFFCRLASNAKGAAVRQEICKRIAGLPGVTEINIYPLRVAELTAVPAAVVMIQFCFSLADDPVTPTVLAETIGVCIAELL
;
A
#
# COMPACT_ATOMS: atom_id res chain seq x y z
N MET A 1 4.00 -16.07 8.08
CA MET A 1 3.30 -15.76 6.82
C MET A 1 4.20 -14.88 5.98
N ARG A 2 4.27 -15.14 4.67
CA ARG A 2 5.03 -14.35 3.71
C ARG A 2 4.16 -13.25 3.11
N ILE A 3 4.55 -12.00 3.32
CA ILE A 3 3.85 -10.80 2.85
C ILE A 3 4.69 -10.12 1.78
N ILE A 4 4.08 -9.80 0.65
CA ILE A 4 4.70 -9.04 -0.43
C ILE A 4 4.14 -7.63 -0.41
N ILE A 5 5.02 -6.62 -0.34
CA ILE A 5 4.67 -5.20 -0.45
C ILE A 5 5.15 -4.72 -1.82
N ASP A 6 4.23 -4.21 -2.63
CA ASP A 6 4.52 -3.61 -3.93
C ASP A 6 4.32 -2.10 -3.89
N PRO A 7 5.37 -1.31 -3.65
CA PRO A 7 5.30 0.13 -3.90
C PRO A 7 5.21 0.33 -5.42
N GLY A 8 3.99 0.59 -5.88
CA GLY A 8 3.64 0.80 -7.26
C GLY A 8 4.18 2.12 -7.78
N ILE A 9 5.28 2.04 -8.51
CA ILE A 9 5.92 3.18 -9.15
C ILE A 9 5.33 3.32 -10.55
N TRP A 10 4.28 4.13 -10.69
CA TRP A 10 3.81 4.58 -12.00
C TRP A 10 4.67 5.77 -12.42
N ASN A 11 5.18 5.71 -13.66
CA ASN A 11 5.96 6.79 -14.27
C ASN A 11 5.25 8.13 -14.08
N ASP A 12 6.04 9.14 -13.72
CA ASP A 12 5.72 10.57 -13.58
C ASP A 12 5.59 11.09 -12.14
N THR A 13 6.66 11.81 -11.74
CA THR A 13 6.90 12.60 -10.52
C THR A 13 7.60 11.86 -9.35
N TRP A 14 8.91 12.10 -9.23
CA TRP A 14 9.80 11.55 -8.20
C TRP A 14 9.31 11.80 -6.76
N ASN A 15 8.67 12.95 -6.48
CA ASN A 15 8.20 13.29 -5.14
C ASN A 15 7.12 12.33 -4.58
N LYS A 16 6.29 11.74 -5.45
CA LYS A 16 5.24 10.81 -5.01
C LYS A 16 5.78 9.40 -4.80
N GLN A 17 6.83 9.04 -5.53
CA GLN A 17 7.54 7.76 -5.35
C GLN A 17 8.16 7.69 -3.95
N ASP A 18 8.78 8.77 -3.50
CA ASP A 18 9.38 8.89 -2.16
C ASP A 18 8.37 8.66 -1.04
N THR A 19 7.17 9.21 -1.20
CA THR A 19 6.05 9.01 -0.27
C THR A 19 5.62 7.55 -0.20
N VAL A 20 5.36 6.94 -1.36
CA VAL A 20 4.90 5.55 -1.45
C VAL A 20 5.95 4.59 -0.90
N LEU A 21 7.22 4.81 -1.24
CA LEU A 21 8.35 4.05 -0.69
C LEU A 21 8.46 4.22 0.81
N SER A 22 8.31 5.44 1.34
CA SER A 22 8.31 5.68 2.79
C SER A 22 7.19 4.92 3.49
N ILE A 23 5.98 4.89 2.95
CA ILE A 23 4.89 4.07 3.50
C ILE A 23 5.27 2.59 3.46
N ALA A 24 5.82 2.11 2.34
CA ALA A 24 6.20 0.72 2.14
C ALA A 24 7.29 0.27 3.13
N GLU A 25 8.32 1.08 3.36
CA GLU A 25 9.41 0.83 4.30
C GLU A 25 8.92 0.80 5.75
N ASN A 26 8.08 1.76 6.14
CA ASN A 26 7.46 1.75 7.48
C ASN A 26 6.57 0.51 7.67
N LEU A 27 5.84 0.11 6.62
CA LEU A 27 4.98 -1.07 6.65
C LEU A 27 5.81 -2.36 6.73
N TYR A 28 6.92 -2.43 5.99
CA TYR A 28 7.89 -3.52 6.07
C TYR A 28 8.37 -3.71 7.50
N ASP A 29 8.90 -2.64 8.11
CA ASP A 29 9.42 -2.65 9.47
C ASP A 29 8.37 -3.14 10.47
N LYS A 30 7.13 -2.66 10.32
CA LYS A 30 6.03 -3.00 11.21
C LYS A 30 5.68 -4.48 11.15
N LEU A 31 5.50 -5.01 9.94
CA LEU A 31 5.10 -6.40 9.72
C LEU A 31 6.26 -7.35 10.06
N HIS A 32 7.49 -6.97 9.74
CA HIS A 32 8.67 -7.75 10.07
C HIS A 32 8.86 -7.88 11.60
N ARG A 33 8.72 -6.79 12.36
CA ARG A 33 8.78 -6.82 13.84
C ARG A 33 7.68 -7.68 14.48
N ARG A 34 6.58 -7.96 13.76
CA ARG A 34 5.51 -8.86 14.20
C ARG A 34 5.75 -10.32 13.79
N GLY A 35 6.92 -10.65 13.22
CA GLY A 35 7.32 -12.01 12.88
C GLY A 35 6.86 -12.48 11.50
N HIS A 36 6.38 -11.58 10.64
CA HIS A 36 6.12 -11.91 9.25
C HIS A 36 7.41 -11.92 8.42
N GLU A 37 7.48 -12.82 7.45
CA GLU A 37 8.47 -12.74 6.38
C GLU A 37 7.96 -11.71 5.38
N VAL A 38 8.65 -10.58 5.23
CA VAL A 38 8.19 -9.47 4.38
C VAL A 38 9.17 -9.29 3.25
N LEU A 39 8.67 -9.16 2.03
CA LEU A 39 9.45 -8.88 0.83
C LEU A 39 8.88 -7.63 0.16
N MET A 40 9.75 -6.76 -0.33
CA MET A 40 9.36 -5.59 -1.12
C MET A 40 9.74 -5.82 -2.58
N THR A 41 8.84 -5.54 -3.52
CA THR A 41 9.13 -5.65 -4.97
C THR A 41 10.08 -4.56 -5.45
N HIS A 42 10.07 -3.40 -4.80
CA HIS A 42 11.04 -2.34 -4.99
C HIS A 42 11.45 -1.75 -3.64
N SER A 43 12.72 -1.41 -3.49
CA SER A 43 13.23 -0.73 -2.30
C SER A 43 14.36 0.25 -2.66
N ARG A 44 14.61 1.22 -1.79
CA ARG A 44 15.78 2.09 -1.89
C ARG A 44 16.99 1.34 -1.34
N VAL A 45 17.77 0.69 -2.19
CA VAL A 45 19.06 0.14 -1.75
C VAL A 45 20.13 1.22 -1.87
N THR A 46 20.45 1.79 -0.71
CA THR A 46 21.61 2.61 -0.33
C THR A 46 21.76 4.02 -0.92
N LYS A 47 21.97 4.96 0.01
CA LYS A 47 22.23 6.40 -0.14
C LYS A 47 23.35 6.81 -1.11
N ASP A 48 24.10 5.86 -1.69
CA ASP A 48 25.31 6.17 -2.45
C ASP A 48 25.16 6.03 -3.97
N THR A 49 24.08 5.43 -4.48
CA THR A 49 23.85 5.31 -5.93
C THR A 49 22.53 5.92 -6.41
N GLY A 50 21.56 6.15 -5.53
CA GLY A 50 20.27 6.72 -5.90
C GLY A 50 19.41 5.83 -6.80
N GLU A 51 19.74 4.55 -6.93
CA GLU A 51 19.04 3.61 -7.81
C GLU A 51 17.95 2.82 -7.08
N LEU A 52 16.81 2.66 -7.75
CA LEU A 52 15.70 1.82 -7.32
C LEU A 52 16.06 0.34 -7.55
N TYR A 53 16.19 -0.43 -6.48
CA TYR A 53 16.39 -1.87 -6.58
C TYR A 53 15.04 -2.55 -6.79
N THR A 54 14.95 -3.39 -7.82
CA THR A 54 13.77 -4.23 -8.09
C THR A 54 14.09 -5.65 -7.66
N ALA A 55 13.36 -6.19 -6.68
CA ALA A 55 13.47 -7.60 -6.33
C ALA A 55 12.75 -8.44 -7.39
N ASP A 56 13.36 -9.54 -7.82
CA ASP A 56 12.82 -10.41 -8.86
C ASP A 56 11.35 -10.81 -8.57
N CYS A 57 10.45 -10.46 -9.50
CA CYS A 57 9.00 -10.70 -9.47
C CYS A 57 8.60 -12.17 -9.26
N VAL A 58 9.56 -13.10 -9.32
CA VAL A 58 9.38 -14.54 -9.05
C VAL A 58 9.05 -14.80 -7.57
N ALA A 59 9.60 -14.02 -6.64
CA ALA A 59 9.29 -14.17 -5.20
C ALA A 59 7.85 -13.74 -4.85
N ALA A 60 7.26 -12.83 -5.64
CA ALA A 60 5.87 -12.38 -5.45
C ALA A 60 4.84 -13.52 -5.65
N ARG A 61 5.20 -14.58 -6.39
CA ARG A 61 4.34 -15.75 -6.63
C ARG A 61 4.27 -16.73 -5.46
N GLN A 62 5.08 -16.53 -4.41
CA GLN A 62 5.11 -17.40 -3.23
C GLN A 62 4.55 -16.70 -1.97
N GLY A 63 4.00 -15.49 -2.09
CA GLY A 63 3.40 -14.77 -0.97
C GLY A 63 2.05 -15.37 -0.57
N ASP A 64 1.76 -15.37 0.73
CA ASP A 64 0.44 -15.68 1.27
C ASP A 64 -0.49 -14.45 1.17
N PHE A 65 0.10 -13.25 1.24
CA PHE A 65 -0.57 -11.97 1.14
C PHE A 65 0.26 -10.98 0.29
N PHE A 66 -0.40 -10.22 -0.55
CA PHE A 66 0.18 -9.17 -1.38
C PHE A 66 -0.52 -7.85 -1.10
N ILE A 67 0.25 -6.78 -0.90
CA ILE A 67 -0.26 -5.42 -0.80
C ILE A 67 0.43 -4.48 -1.78
N GLY A 68 -0.32 -3.95 -2.72
CA GLY A 68 0.14 -2.88 -3.61
C GLY A 68 -0.16 -1.51 -3.01
N LEU A 69 0.80 -0.59 -3.06
CA LEU A 69 0.71 0.78 -2.58
C LEU A 69 0.99 1.72 -3.76
N TYR A 70 0.02 2.54 -4.15
CA TYR A 70 0.12 3.41 -5.33
C TYR A 70 -0.20 4.85 -4.92
N ALA A 71 0.49 5.82 -5.51
CA ALA A 71 0.02 7.20 -5.51
C ALA A 71 -0.77 7.44 -6.80
N ALA A 72 -1.92 8.11 -6.73
CA ALA A 72 -2.53 8.62 -7.94
C ALA A 72 -1.86 9.93 -8.37
N PRO A 73 -1.84 10.23 -9.69
CA PRO A 73 -1.66 11.62 -10.13
C PRO A 73 -2.70 12.51 -9.44
N ASP A 74 -2.35 13.76 -9.15
CA ASP A 74 -3.13 14.66 -8.29
C ASP A 74 -4.58 14.78 -8.77
N HIS A 75 -5.47 13.95 -8.25
CA HIS A 75 -6.89 14.22 -8.20
C HIS A 75 -7.18 15.12 -7.01
N ASN A 76 -6.35 16.16 -6.84
CA ASN A 76 -6.67 17.25 -5.95
C ASN A 76 -7.84 17.96 -6.62
N GLY A 77 -9.06 17.65 -6.16
CA GLY A 77 -10.17 18.55 -6.35
C GLY A 77 -9.75 19.95 -5.89
N ALA A 78 -10.38 20.99 -6.43
CA ALA A 78 -9.99 22.39 -6.25
C ALA A 78 -10.03 22.94 -4.80
N GLY A 79 -9.95 22.11 -3.76
CA GLY A 79 -10.10 22.49 -2.34
C GLY A 79 -9.36 21.62 -1.32
N GLY A 80 -8.35 20.82 -1.69
CA GLY A 80 -7.57 20.04 -0.70
C GLY A 80 -8.31 18.84 -0.09
N GLU A 81 -9.39 18.39 -0.73
CA GLU A 81 -10.13 17.18 -0.36
C GLU A 81 -9.24 15.94 -0.49
N LYS A 82 -9.17 15.11 0.55
CA LYS A 82 -8.38 13.87 0.54
C LYS A 82 -9.27 12.71 0.12
N ARG A 83 -8.88 12.05 -0.97
CA ARG A 83 -9.60 10.89 -1.49
C ARG A 83 -8.71 9.66 -1.35
N PHE A 84 -9.26 8.63 -0.75
CA PHE A 84 -8.60 7.36 -0.59
C PHE A 84 -9.25 6.35 -1.51
N PHE A 85 -8.43 5.59 -2.24
CA PHE A 85 -8.92 4.61 -3.19
C PHE A 85 -8.43 3.24 -2.74
N CYS A 86 -9.34 2.39 -2.28
CA CYS A 86 -8.99 1.03 -1.90
C CYS A 86 -9.52 0.08 -2.96
N ARG A 87 -8.62 -0.47 -3.76
CA ARG A 87 -8.94 -1.48 -4.76
C ARG A 87 -8.67 -2.85 -4.18
N LEU A 88 -9.56 -3.78 -4.52
CA LEU A 88 -9.31 -5.22 -4.51
C LEU A 88 -9.17 -5.96 -3.17
N ALA A 89 -9.80 -7.13 -3.14
CA ALA A 89 -9.41 -8.32 -2.38
C ALA A 89 -9.58 -9.56 -3.28
N SER A 90 -8.55 -10.39 -3.47
CA SER A 90 -8.67 -11.60 -4.32
C SER A 90 -9.44 -12.76 -3.66
N ASN A 91 -9.63 -12.73 -2.34
CA ASN A 91 -10.33 -13.75 -1.56
C ASN A 91 -10.94 -13.16 -0.27
N ALA A 92 -11.66 -13.98 0.51
CA ALA A 92 -12.34 -13.54 1.73
C ALA A 92 -11.38 -12.93 2.78
N LYS A 93 -10.16 -13.48 2.87
CA LYS A 93 -9.12 -12.99 3.77
C LYS A 93 -8.64 -11.59 3.37
N GLY A 94 -8.32 -11.38 2.08
CA GLY A 94 -8.04 -10.04 1.56
C GLY A 94 -9.21 -9.07 1.75
N ALA A 95 -10.46 -9.57 1.67
CA ALA A 95 -11.66 -8.73 1.76
C ALA A 95 -11.86 -8.19 3.17
N ALA A 96 -11.62 -9.03 4.18
CA ALA A 96 -11.63 -8.64 5.59
C ALA A 96 -10.54 -7.59 5.88
N VAL A 97 -9.31 -7.83 5.42
CA VAL A 97 -8.20 -6.87 5.59
C VAL A 97 -8.51 -5.54 4.91
N ARG A 98 -8.98 -5.56 3.66
CA ARG A 98 -9.39 -4.37 2.91
C ARG A 98 -10.47 -3.58 3.64
N GLN A 99 -11.50 -4.26 4.15
CA GLN A 99 -12.61 -3.63 4.85
C GLN A 99 -12.13 -2.93 6.12
N GLU A 100 -11.26 -3.57 6.90
CA GLU A 100 -10.73 -2.98 8.13
C GLU A 100 -9.80 -1.80 7.84
N ILE A 101 -8.95 -1.90 6.81
CA ILE A 101 -8.11 -0.78 6.34
C ILE A 101 -8.99 0.42 5.96
N CYS A 102 -10.03 0.22 5.15
CA CYS A 102 -10.95 1.29 4.77
C CYS A 102 -11.60 1.92 6.01
N LYS A 103 -12.11 1.09 6.92
CA LYS A 103 -12.79 1.55 8.14
C LYS A 103 -11.87 2.42 9.00
N ARG A 104 -10.60 2.02 9.20
CA ARG A 104 -9.66 2.79 10.03
C ARG A 104 -9.19 4.06 9.34
N ILE A 105 -8.94 4.02 8.03
CA ILE A 105 -8.57 5.21 7.24
C ILE A 105 -9.71 6.23 7.21
N ALA A 106 -10.96 5.79 7.21
CA ALA A 106 -12.13 6.68 7.28
C ALA A 106 -12.14 7.54 8.56
N GLY A 107 -11.54 7.03 9.64
CA GLY A 107 -11.43 7.74 10.91
C GLY A 107 -10.24 8.68 11.01
N LEU A 108 -9.36 8.73 10.00
CA LEU A 108 -8.19 9.60 10.03
C LEU A 108 -8.56 11.06 9.71
N PRO A 109 -7.97 12.05 10.40
CA PRO A 109 -8.26 13.46 10.16
C PRO A 109 -8.07 13.90 8.71
N GLY A 110 -9.10 14.54 8.16
CA GLY A 110 -9.08 15.11 6.81
C GLY A 110 -9.32 14.12 5.68
N VAL A 111 -9.54 12.83 5.95
CA VAL A 111 -10.02 11.88 4.93
C VAL A 111 -11.49 12.16 4.65
N THR A 112 -11.81 12.69 3.46
CA THR A 112 -13.16 13.09 3.10
C THR A 112 -13.93 12.02 2.34
N GLU A 113 -13.23 11.10 1.67
CA GLU A 113 -13.86 10.10 0.82
C GLU A 113 -13.02 8.83 0.73
N ILE A 114 -13.67 7.66 0.80
CA ILE A 114 -13.07 6.36 0.46
C ILE A 114 -13.84 5.74 -0.69
N ASN A 115 -13.17 5.61 -1.83
CA ASN A 115 -13.68 4.98 -3.02
C ASN A 115 -13.18 3.53 -3.10
N ILE A 116 -14.12 2.59 -3.12
CA ILE A 116 -13.83 1.16 -3.24
C ILE A 116 -14.12 0.72 -4.68
N TYR A 117 -13.07 0.37 -5.43
CA TYR A 117 -13.26 -0.14 -6.79
C TYR A 117 -13.07 -1.66 -6.86
N PRO A 118 -13.97 -2.39 -7.54
CA PRO A 118 -13.74 -3.78 -7.91
C PRO A 118 -12.63 -3.84 -8.98
N LEU A 119 -11.72 -4.82 -8.89
CA LEU A 119 -10.76 -5.07 -9.95
C LEU A 119 -11.42 -5.89 -11.08
N ARG A 120 -10.87 -5.80 -12.30
CA ARG A 120 -11.25 -6.71 -13.38
C ARG A 120 -10.66 -8.09 -13.07
N VAL A 121 -11.53 -9.07 -12.85
CA VAL A 121 -11.25 -10.43 -12.35
C VAL A 121 -10.12 -11.17 -13.10
N ALA A 122 -9.90 -10.87 -14.39
CA ALA A 122 -8.96 -11.60 -15.25
C ALA A 122 -7.48 -11.48 -14.84
N GLU A 123 -7.07 -10.44 -14.11
CA GLU A 123 -5.67 -10.22 -13.70
C GLU A 123 -5.33 -10.96 -12.39
N LEU A 124 -6.32 -11.54 -11.70
CA LEU A 124 -6.21 -12.04 -10.32
C LEU A 124 -6.32 -13.54 -10.17
N THR A 125 -6.96 -14.21 -11.11
CA THR A 125 -7.14 -15.66 -11.11
C THR A 125 -5.83 -16.44 -11.14
N ALA A 126 -4.69 -15.78 -11.39
CA ALA A 126 -3.35 -16.37 -11.38
C ALA A 126 -2.58 -16.18 -10.06
N VAL A 127 -3.13 -15.48 -9.06
CA VAL A 127 -2.41 -15.14 -7.81
C VAL A 127 -3.01 -15.90 -6.62
N PRO A 128 -2.30 -16.89 -6.03
CA PRO A 128 -2.78 -17.63 -4.87
C PRO A 128 -2.84 -16.79 -3.57
N ALA A 129 -2.16 -15.64 -3.55
CA ALA A 129 -2.13 -14.71 -2.43
C ALA A 129 -3.45 -13.93 -2.27
N ALA A 130 -3.78 -13.55 -1.03
CA ALA A 130 -4.73 -12.49 -0.77
C ALA A 130 -4.15 -11.14 -1.22
N VAL A 131 -4.74 -10.49 -2.22
CA VAL A 131 -4.22 -9.24 -2.82
C VAL A 131 -5.04 -8.04 -2.34
N VAL A 132 -4.40 -7.01 -1.81
CA VAL A 132 -5.01 -5.70 -1.50
C VAL A 132 -4.24 -4.61 -2.25
N MET A 133 -4.93 -3.70 -2.93
CA MET A 133 -4.30 -2.59 -3.64
C MET A 133 -4.81 -1.26 -3.09
N ILE A 134 -3.90 -0.44 -2.61
CA ILE A 134 -4.22 0.85 -2.02
C ILE A 134 -3.67 1.94 -2.91
N GLN A 135 -4.53 2.87 -3.28
CA GLN A 135 -4.18 4.06 -4.03
C GLN A 135 -4.48 5.31 -3.20
N PHE A 136 -3.45 6.13 -3.00
CA PHE A 136 -3.47 7.34 -2.19
C PHE A 136 -3.58 8.58 -3.08
N CYS A 137 -4.52 9.48 -2.80
CA CYS A 137 -4.66 10.80 -3.46
C CYS A 137 -4.66 11.92 -2.41
N PHE A 138 -3.48 12.33 -1.97
CA PHE A 138 -3.31 13.50 -1.09
C PHE A 138 -1.91 14.10 -1.20
N SER A 139 -1.80 15.39 -0.87
CA SER A 139 -0.54 16.05 -0.58
C SER A 139 -0.15 15.78 0.87
N LEU A 140 1.06 15.28 1.12
CA LEU A 140 1.57 15.00 2.47
C LEU A 140 2.29 16.19 3.13
N ALA A 141 2.43 17.31 2.44
CA ALA A 141 3.04 18.50 3.02
C ALA A 141 2.11 19.08 4.09
N ASP A 142 2.61 19.22 5.32
CA ASP A 142 1.93 19.81 6.48
C ASP A 142 0.64 19.09 6.94
N ASP A 143 0.62 17.75 6.86
CA ASP A 143 -0.57 16.93 7.15
C ASP A 143 -0.41 16.07 8.43
N PRO A 144 -1.43 15.97 9.31
CA PRO A 144 -1.45 15.00 10.41
C PRO A 144 -1.40 13.53 9.96
N VAL A 145 -1.78 13.22 8.71
CA VAL A 145 -1.72 11.88 8.13
C VAL A 145 -0.38 11.70 7.43
N THR A 146 0.62 11.20 8.15
CA THR A 146 1.98 10.99 7.63
C THR A 146 2.16 9.58 7.02
N PRO A 147 3.23 9.31 6.25
CA PRO A 147 3.56 7.97 5.78
C PRO A 147 3.58 6.92 6.90
N THR A 148 4.12 7.28 8.06
CA THR A 148 4.19 6.40 9.23
C THR A 148 2.80 6.10 9.79
N VAL A 149 1.90 7.08 9.88
CA VAL A 149 0.52 6.87 10.36
C VAL A 149 -0.24 5.91 9.43
N LEU A 150 -0.07 6.07 8.11
CA LEU A 150 -0.69 5.19 7.12
C LEU A 150 -0.14 3.77 7.20
N ALA A 151 1.18 3.63 7.27
CA ALA A 151 1.85 2.34 7.42
C ALA A 151 1.45 1.62 8.72
N GLU A 152 1.35 2.35 9.82
CA GLU A 152 0.88 1.81 11.11
C GLU A 152 -0.58 1.33 11.00
N THR A 153 -1.45 2.17 10.45
CA THR A 153 -2.87 1.85 10.27
C THR A 153 -3.05 0.59 9.44
N ILE A 154 -2.36 0.49 8.30
CA ILE A 154 -2.39 -0.67 7.41
C ILE A 154 -1.77 -1.89 8.07
N GLY A 155 -0.60 -1.74 8.68
CA GLY A 155 0.16 -2.84 9.29
C GLY A 155 -0.57 -3.50 10.44
N VAL A 156 -1.31 -2.73 11.26
CA VAL A 156 -2.15 -3.30 12.31
C VAL A 156 -3.31 -4.12 11.72
N CYS A 157 -3.98 -3.62 10.68
CA CYS A 157 -5.07 -4.36 10.03
C CYS A 157 -4.60 -5.70 9.45
N ILE A 158 -3.44 -5.69 8.79
CA ILE A 158 -2.84 -6.89 8.21
C ILE A 158 -2.49 -7.89 9.32
N ALA A 159 -1.78 -7.45 10.36
CA ALA A 159 -1.28 -8.36 11.40
C ALA A 159 -2.34 -8.84 12.41
N GLU A 160 -3.50 -8.19 12.52
CA GLU A 160 -4.61 -8.67 13.37
C GLU A 160 -5.51 -9.68 12.66
N LEU A 161 -5.53 -9.66 11.32
CA LEU A 161 -6.47 -10.45 10.50
C LEU A 161 -5.80 -11.59 9.73
N LEU A 162 -4.47 -11.69 9.78
CA LEU A 162 -3.68 -12.69 9.06
C LEU A 162 -2.81 -13.52 9.99
#